data_AF-A0AAW3BW18-F1
#
_entry.id   AF-A0AAW3BW18-F1
#
_cell.length_a   1.000
_cell.length_b   1.000
_cell.length_c   1.000
_cell.angle_alpha   90.00
_cell.angle_beta   90.00
_cell.angle_gamma   90.00
#
_symmetry.space_group_name_H-M   'P 1'
#
loop_
_entity.id
_entity.type
_entity.pdbx_description
1 polymer ?
#
loop_
_entity_poly.entity_id
_entity_poly.type
_entity_poly.pdbx_seq_one_letter_code
_entity_poly.pdbx_strand_id
1 'polypeptide(L)'
;MKGFSTTGKFSTLAATEPKKGEVVSTSPEATVKKYKEAMRQHKKALKELHVCTESFTRALTAVATSFQFLASDTCIPVIIQSSGALACGIEEVQDGVALQALMEAIDYSLSARFEKIADHQRELKESCKRKSKAEQTLALLCTQCDKLKPTKDADPKAQAFYLAETQKRVEHELECTRLRAEFEDAFHDFETRFGILVYEDMKELMEQLHRVLSALSYQLRKCKGSLLAGPAIPQSLAVMA
;
A
#
# COMPACT_ATOMS: atom_id res chain seq x y z
N MET A 1 5.99 33.44 23.57
CA MET A 1 5.26 32.47 22.74
C MET A 1 6.15 32.07 21.58
N LYS A 2 6.67 30.83 21.57
CA LYS A 2 7.46 30.30 20.46
C LYS A 2 6.49 29.77 19.40
N GLY A 3 6.53 30.37 18.21
CA GLY A 3 5.72 29.95 17.07
C GLY A 3 6.12 28.55 16.61
N PHE A 4 5.16 27.63 16.61
CA PHE A 4 5.29 26.35 15.95
C PHE A 4 5.31 26.57 14.43
N SER A 5 6.50 26.51 13.84
CA SER A 5 6.68 26.31 12.41
C SER A 5 6.89 24.81 12.17
N THR A 6 5.83 24.15 11.70
CA THR A 6 5.91 22.82 11.10
C THR A 6 5.22 22.85 9.74
N THR A 7 5.80 23.58 8.79
CA THR A 7 5.61 23.28 7.37
C THR A 7 6.39 22.01 7.07
N GLY A 8 5.79 20.86 7.38
CA GLY A 8 6.23 19.58 6.85
C GLY A 8 6.19 19.66 5.33
N LYS A 9 7.35 19.53 4.68
CA LYS A 9 7.44 19.42 3.23
C LYS A 9 6.64 18.18 2.80
N PHE A 10 5.44 18.38 2.26
CA PHE A 10 4.79 17.39 1.41
C PHE A 10 5.73 17.11 0.25
N SER A 11 6.36 15.94 0.27
CA SER A 11 7.14 15.48 -0.87
C SER A 11 6.13 15.07 -1.92
N THR A 12 5.93 15.93 -2.92
CA THR A 12 5.20 15.60 -4.13
C THR A 12 5.94 14.45 -4.80
N LEU A 13 5.54 13.22 -4.49
CA LEU A 13 5.84 12.07 -5.33
C LEU A 13 5.15 12.38 -6.65
N ALA A 14 5.93 12.86 -7.63
CA ALA A 14 5.48 13.00 -8.99
C ALA A 14 4.95 11.62 -9.41
N ALA A 15 3.62 11.51 -9.52
CA ALA A 15 2.98 10.37 -10.14
C ALA A 15 3.55 10.28 -11.55
N THR A 16 4.49 9.36 -11.74
CA THR A 16 5.04 9.08 -13.05
C THR A 16 3.89 8.42 -13.79
N GLU A 17 3.27 9.12 -14.74
CA GLU A 17 2.21 8.54 -15.55
C GLU A 17 2.73 7.24 -16.17
N PRO A 18 2.08 6.09 -15.92
CA PRO A 18 2.48 4.87 -16.60
C PRO A 18 2.18 5.07 -18.09
N LYS A 19 3.22 5.02 -18.92
CA LYS A 19 3.04 4.99 -20.37
C LYS A 19 2.15 3.79 -20.70
N LYS A 20 1.04 4.02 -21.40
CA LYS A 20 0.11 2.99 -21.86
C LYS A 20 0.88 1.80 -22.43
N GLY A 21 0.74 0.63 -21.81
CA GLY A 21 1.23 -0.64 -22.35
C GLY A 21 2.68 -1.00 -22.05
N GLU A 22 3.37 -0.29 -21.15
CA GLU A 22 4.71 -0.70 -20.74
C GLU A 22 4.62 -1.89 -19.76
N VAL A 23 4.43 -3.10 -20.31
CA VAL A 23 4.85 -4.33 -19.63
C VAL A 23 6.37 -4.30 -19.64
N VAL A 24 6.94 -3.57 -18.68
CA VAL A 24 8.37 -3.60 -18.43
C VAL A 24 8.68 -5.04 -18.01
N SER A 25 9.13 -5.87 -18.95
CA SER A 25 9.67 -7.19 -18.69
C SER A 25 11.01 -7.04 -17.98
N THR A 26 10.98 -6.53 -16.75
CA THR A 26 12.11 -6.66 -15.83
C THR A 26 12.25 -8.13 -15.46
N SER A 27 13.48 -8.64 -15.37
CA SER A 27 13.70 -9.99 -14.89
C SER A 27 12.97 -10.21 -13.56
N PRO A 28 12.46 -11.42 -13.27
CA PRO A 28 11.79 -11.74 -12.01
C PRO A 28 12.56 -11.23 -10.77
N GLU A 29 13.89 -11.31 -10.80
CA GLU A 29 14.79 -10.82 -9.73
C GLU A 29 14.79 -9.30 -9.57
N ALA A 30 14.75 -8.56 -10.69
CA ALA A 30 14.62 -7.11 -10.67
C ALA A 30 13.24 -6.68 -10.17
N THR A 31 12.20 -7.43 -10.51
CA THR A 31 10.83 -7.20 -10.05
C THR A 31 10.71 -7.43 -8.53
N VAL A 32 11.32 -8.50 -7.98
CA VAL A 32 11.39 -8.77 -6.53
C VAL A 32 11.98 -7.59 -5.73
N LYS A 33 13.05 -6.96 -6.25
CA LYS A 33 13.68 -5.79 -5.61
C LYS A 33 12.76 -4.57 -5.61
N LYS A 34 12.09 -4.29 -6.74
CA LYS A 34 11.12 -3.19 -6.85
C LYS A 34 9.94 -3.36 -5.88
N TYR A 35 9.44 -4.57 -5.70
CA TYR A 35 8.32 -4.84 -4.79
C TYR A 35 8.60 -4.47 -3.34
N LYS A 36 9.82 -4.72 -2.84
CA LYS A 36 10.16 -4.35 -1.45
C LYS A 36 9.97 -2.85 -1.22
N GLU A 37 10.39 -2.04 -2.18
CA GLU A 37 10.27 -0.59 -2.11
C GLU A 37 8.82 -0.14 -2.27
N ALA A 38 8.08 -0.71 -3.24
CA ALA A 38 6.65 -0.42 -3.41
C ALA A 38 5.84 -0.71 -2.14
N MET A 39 6.10 -1.86 -1.49
CA MET A 39 5.46 -2.22 -0.22
C MET A 39 5.82 -1.26 0.92
N ARG A 40 7.06 -0.79 0.98
CA ARG A 40 7.49 0.23 1.96
C ARG A 40 6.74 1.54 1.76
N GLN A 41 6.57 1.96 0.50
CA GLN A 41 5.84 3.17 0.15
C GLN A 41 4.35 3.04 0.45
N HIS A 42 3.71 1.91 0.09
CA HIS A 42 2.31 1.63 0.42
C HIS A 42 2.06 1.68 1.92
N LYS A 43 2.90 1.00 2.72
CA LYS A 43 2.82 1.05 4.19
C LYS A 43 2.93 2.47 4.75
N LYS A 44 3.80 3.30 4.17
CA LYS A 44 3.94 4.70 4.58
C LYS A 44 2.67 5.49 4.25
N ALA A 45 2.14 5.33 3.04
CA ALA A 45 0.94 6.00 2.58
C ALA A 45 -0.30 5.65 3.43
N LEU A 46 -0.48 4.38 3.81
CA LEU A 46 -1.60 3.95 4.67
C LEU A 46 -1.51 4.54 6.08
N LYS A 47 -0.31 4.59 6.67
CA LYS A 47 -0.10 5.27 7.96
C LYS A 47 -0.40 6.76 7.87
N GLU A 48 -0.02 7.40 6.77
CA GLU A 48 -0.32 8.80 6.52
C GLU A 48 -1.83 9.02 6.34
N LEU A 49 -2.52 8.13 5.62
CA LEU A 49 -3.98 8.16 5.46
C LEU A 49 -4.69 8.05 6.81
N HIS A 50 -4.26 7.14 7.68
CA HIS A 50 -4.79 6.99 9.04
C HIS A 50 -4.70 8.32 9.81
N VAL A 51 -3.48 8.86 9.93
CA VAL A 51 -3.21 10.10 10.67
C VAL A 51 -3.96 11.29 10.07
N CYS A 52 -3.99 11.40 8.74
CA CYS A 52 -4.68 12.49 8.04
C CYS A 52 -6.19 12.43 8.25
N THR A 53 -6.80 11.24 8.24
CA THR A 53 -8.24 11.09 8.42
C THR A 53 -8.66 11.47 9.85
N GLU A 54 -7.94 11.00 10.86
CA GLU A 54 -8.16 11.39 12.26
C GLU A 54 -7.95 12.91 12.46
N SER A 55 -6.86 13.45 11.92
CA SER A 55 -6.54 14.87 12.07
C SER A 55 -7.57 15.76 11.39
N PHE A 56 -8.04 15.37 10.20
CA PHE A 56 -9.03 16.12 9.44
C PHE A 56 -10.38 16.19 10.15
N THR A 57 -10.87 15.06 10.66
CA THR A 57 -12.14 15.04 11.39
C THR A 57 -12.06 15.86 12.68
N ARG A 58 -10.95 15.77 13.43
CA ARG A 58 -10.71 16.60 14.63
C ARG A 58 -10.65 18.09 14.29
N ALA A 59 -9.97 18.45 13.21
CA ALA A 59 -9.87 19.84 12.76
C ALA A 59 -11.23 20.40 12.35
N LEU A 60 -12.04 19.63 11.60
CA LEU A 60 -13.40 20.03 11.22
C LEU A 60 -14.29 20.26 12.45
N THR A 61 -14.21 19.38 13.44
CA THR A 61 -14.94 19.53 14.71
C THR A 61 -14.52 20.82 15.42
N ALA A 62 -13.21 21.05 15.57
CA ALA A 62 -12.69 22.26 16.22
C ALA A 62 -13.12 23.56 15.51
N VAL A 63 -13.17 23.56 14.17
CA VAL A 63 -13.67 24.69 13.39
C VAL A 63 -15.16 24.92 13.66
N ALA A 64 -15.97 23.86 13.66
CA ALA A 64 -17.40 23.96 13.96
C ALA A 64 -17.65 24.50 15.38
N THR A 65 -16.92 23.99 16.39
CA THR A 65 -16.99 24.49 17.77
C THR A 65 -16.52 25.95 17.87
N SER A 66 -15.48 26.35 17.12
CA SER A 66 -15.02 27.74 17.08
C SER A 66 -16.10 28.68 16.54
N PHE A 67 -16.86 28.27 15.52
CA PHE A 67 -17.98 29.06 15.04
C PHE A 67 -19.10 29.20 16.08
N GLN A 68 -19.32 28.16 16.89
CA GLN A 68 -20.28 28.22 17.99
C GLN A 68 -19.87 29.23 19.06
N PHE A 69 -18.58 29.26 19.43
CA PHE A 69 -18.04 30.26 20.37
C PHE A 69 -18.07 31.70 19.81
N LEU A 70 -17.72 31.90 18.53
CA LEU A 70 -17.80 33.23 17.93
C LEU A 70 -19.26 33.72 17.80
N ALA A 71 -20.19 32.79 17.62
CA ALA A 71 -21.61 33.10 17.49
C ALA A 71 -22.31 33.31 18.84
N SER A 72 -21.78 32.77 19.94
CA SER A 72 -22.37 32.97 21.27
C SER A 72 -22.36 34.43 21.69
N ASP A 73 -21.31 35.17 21.33
CA ASP A 73 -21.16 36.59 21.66
C ASP A 73 -21.99 37.50 20.75
N THR A 74 -22.27 37.05 19.52
CA THR A 74 -23.04 37.83 18.53
C THR A 74 -24.54 37.52 18.53
N CYS A 75 -24.97 36.52 19.31
CA CYS A 75 -26.38 36.12 19.46
C CYS A 75 -27.12 35.84 18.13
N ILE A 76 -26.41 35.46 17.06
CA ILE A 76 -27.02 35.12 15.76
C ILE A 76 -27.47 33.65 15.81
N PRO A 77 -28.78 33.35 16.01
CA PRO A 77 -29.21 32.01 16.40
C PRO A 77 -28.95 30.96 15.32
N VAL A 78 -29.03 31.34 14.05
CA VAL A 78 -28.76 30.44 12.92
C VAL A 78 -27.31 30.01 12.85
N ILE A 79 -26.35 30.87 13.22
CA ILE A 79 -24.94 30.47 13.23
C ILE A 79 -24.70 29.50 14.39
N ILE A 80 -25.23 29.78 15.59
CA ILE A 80 -25.13 28.89 16.76
C ILE A 80 -25.72 27.51 16.44
N GLN A 81 -26.94 27.45 15.89
CA GLN A 81 -27.62 26.21 15.56
C GLN A 81 -26.91 25.44 14.43
N SER A 82 -26.50 26.12 13.36
CA SER A 82 -25.86 25.47 12.21
C SER A 82 -24.46 24.95 12.56
N SER A 83 -23.69 25.71 13.33
CA SER A 83 -22.34 25.31 13.78
C SER A 83 -22.39 24.19 14.82
N GLY A 84 -23.32 24.26 15.79
CA GLY A 84 -23.53 23.19 16.76
C GLY A 84 -23.99 21.88 16.10
N ALA A 85 -24.94 21.95 15.16
CA ALA A 85 -25.38 20.78 14.40
C ALA A 85 -24.26 20.21 13.51
N LEU A 86 -23.38 21.05 12.97
CA LEU A 86 -22.20 20.60 12.23
C LEU A 86 -21.20 19.90 13.14
N ALA A 87 -20.89 20.46 14.31
CA ALA A 87 -19.98 19.85 15.29
C ALA A 87 -20.49 18.46 15.71
N CYS A 88 -21.74 18.37 16.15
CA CYS A 88 -22.38 17.09 16.53
C CYS A 88 -22.37 16.10 15.36
N GLY A 89 -22.69 16.56 14.14
CA GLY A 89 -22.71 15.69 12.96
C GLY A 89 -21.32 15.18 12.55
N ILE A 90 -20.24 15.92 12.84
CA ILE A 90 -18.87 15.44 12.62
C ILE A 90 -18.46 14.45 13.71
N GLU A 91 -18.82 14.70 14.96
CA GLU A 91 -18.62 13.76 16.08
C GLU A 91 -19.34 12.43 15.80
N GLU A 92 -20.58 12.45 15.29
CA GLU A 92 -21.30 11.24 14.84
C GLU A 92 -20.54 10.47 13.75
N VAL A 93 -19.77 11.14 12.88
CA VAL A 93 -18.92 10.47 11.89
C VAL A 93 -17.66 9.92 12.53
N GLN A 94 -17.12 10.60 13.54
CA GLN A 94 -15.94 10.14 14.30
C GLN A 94 -16.23 8.90 15.12
N ASP A 95 -17.35 8.91 15.85
CA ASP A 95 -17.80 7.79 16.69
C ASP A 95 -18.59 6.75 15.87
N GLY A 96 -18.83 7.04 14.60
CA GLY A 96 -19.64 6.24 13.71
C GLY A 96 -18.88 5.07 13.06
N VAL A 97 -19.68 4.10 12.63
CA VAL A 97 -19.20 2.86 11.96
C VAL A 97 -18.38 3.16 10.70
N ALA A 98 -18.61 4.29 10.02
CA ALA A 98 -17.90 4.62 8.79
C ALA A 98 -16.41 4.92 9.02
N LEU A 99 -16.07 5.74 10.02
CA LEU A 99 -14.67 6.03 10.34
C LEU A 99 -14.00 4.80 10.95
N GLN A 100 -14.69 4.11 11.86
CA GLN A 100 -14.19 2.88 12.46
C GLN A 100 -13.87 1.82 11.39
N ALA A 101 -14.77 1.57 10.43
CA ALA A 101 -14.54 0.61 9.36
C ALA A 101 -13.34 0.99 8.47
N LEU A 102 -13.10 2.28 8.23
CA LEU A 102 -11.89 2.73 7.51
C LEU A 102 -10.62 2.47 8.33
N MET A 103 -10.63 2.76 9.63
CA MET A 103 -9.47 2.50 10.51
C MET A 103 -9.17 1.00 10.59
N GLU A 104 -10.20 0.17 10.78
CA GLU A 104 -10.08 -1.29 10.78
C GLU A 104 -9.55 -1.83 9.44
N ALA A 105 -10.02 -1.30 8.30
CA ALA A 105 -9.52 -1.68 6.99
C ALA A 105 -8.03 -1.31 6.82
N ILE A 106 -7.62 -0.12 7.27
CA ILE A 106 -6.21 0.31 7.25
C ILE A 106 -5.37 -0.60 8.15
N ASP A 107 -5.82 -0.90 9.36
CA ASP A 107 -5.09 -1.75 10.30
C ASP A 107 -4.98 -3.19 9.81
N TYR A 108 -6.06 -3.75 9.26
CA TYR A 108 -6.05 -5.08 8.66
C TYR A 108 -5.12 -5.15 7.45
N SER A 109 -5.10 -4.11 6.62
CA SER A 109 -4.12 -3.96 5.55
C SER A 109 -2.72 -4.03 6.14
N LEU A 110 -2.38 -3.11 7.06
CA LEU A 110 -1.07 -2.90 7.71
C LEU A 110 -0.51 -4.11 8.47
N SER A 111 -1.37 -4.92 9.08
CA SER A 111 -1.00 -6.05 9.92
C SER A 111 -1.08 -7.38 9.15
N ALA A 112 -2.29 -7.87 8.91
CA ALA A 112 -2.52 -9.22 8.41
C ALA A 112 -2.17 -9.38 6.92
N ARG A 113 -2.49 -8.39 6.08
CA ARG A 113 -2.20 -8.50 4.63
C ARG A 113 -0.71 -8.32 4.34
N PHE A 114 -0.06 -7.29 4.92
CA PHE A 114 1.38 -7.10 4.73
C PHE A 114 2.22 -8.28 5.24
N GLU A 115 1.81 -8.94 6.32
CA GLU A 115 2.52 -10.11 6.85
C GLU A 115 2.53 -11.27 5.84
N LYS A 116 1.35 -11.62 5.30
CA LYS A 116 1.25 -12.65 4.24
C LYS A 116 2.10 -12.33 3.01
N ILE A 117 2.12 -11.05 2.59
CA ILE A 117 2.93 -10.62 1.46
C ILE A 117 4.43 -10.72 1.78
N ALA A 118 4.82 -10.33 3.00
CA ALA A 118 6.21 -10.39 3.43
C ALA A 118 6.74 -11.83 3.48
N ASP A 119 5.90 -12.79 3.89
CA ASP A 119 6.25 -14.20 3.91
C ASP A 119 6.40 -14.78 2.50
N HIS A 120 5.44 -14.52 1.59
CA HIS A 120 5.58 -14.94 0.19
C HIS A 120 6.83 -14.31 -0.47
N GLN A 121 7.14 -13.04 -0.15
CA GLN A 121 8.35 -12.40 -0.65
C GLN A 121 9.64 -13.04 -0.08
N ARG A 122 9.58 -13.57 1.15
CA ARG A 122 10.72 -14.27 1.77
C ARG A 122 10.98 -15.58 1.04
N GLU A 123 9.93 -16.38 0.81
CA GLU A 123 10.05 -17.64 0.07
C GLU A 123 10.59 -17.41 -1.35
N LEU A 124 10.07 -16.42 -2.06
CA LEU A 124 10.53 -16.08 -3.41
C LEU A 124 12.02 -15.68 -3.44
N LYS A 125 12.49 -14.97 -2.41
CA LYS A 125 13.93 -14.64 -2.26
C LYS A 125 14.77 -15.88 -1.95
N GLU A 126 14.26 -16.81 -1.16
CA GLU A 126 14.96 -18.05 -0.83
C GLU A 126 15.05 -18.96 -2.05
N SER A 127 13.96 -19.14 -2.79
CA SER A 127 13.94 -19.85 -4.07
C SER A 127 14.92 -19.24 -5.07
N CYS A 128 14.92 -17.91 -5.23
CA CYS A 128 15.90 -17.20 -6.05
C CYS A 128 17.36 -17.50 -5.63
N LYS A 129 17.65 -17.52 -4.32
CA LYS A 129 18.99 -17.85 -3.81
C LYS A 129 19.37 -19.31 -4.10
N ARG A 130 18.44 -20.26 -3.93
CA ARG A 130 18.64 -21.68 -4.25
C ARG A 130 18.99 -21.85 -5.72
N LYS A 131 18.21 -21.25 -6.62
CA LYS A 131 18.45 -21.22 -8.07
C LYS A 131 19.81 -20.63 -8.41
N SER A 132 20.12 -19.41 -7.94
CA SER A 132 21.39 -18.75 -8.27
C SER A 132 22.61 -19.51 -7.76
N LYS A 133 22.51 -20.18 -6.60
CA LYS A 133 23.58 -21.03 -6.08
C LYS A 133 23.82 -22.25 -6.98
N ALA A 134 22.75 -22.92 -7.40
CA ALA A 134 22.84 -24.06 -8.32
C ALA A 134 23.45 -23.62 -9.67
N GLU A 135 23.04 -22.47 -10.21
CA GLU A 135 23.60 -21.94 -11.46
C GLU A 135 25.11 -21.65 -11.36
N GLN A 136 25.56 -21.10 -10.23
CA GLN A 136 26.99 -20.90 -9.97
C GLN A 136 27.76 -22.23 -9.88
N THR A 137 27.19 -23.23 -9.21
CA THR A 137 27.80 -24.56 -9.12
C THR A 137 27.84 -25.26 -10.48
N LEU A 138 26.80 -25.15 -11.30
CA LEU A 138 26.79 -25.68 -12.67
C LEU A 138 27.89 -25.01 -13.53
N ALA A 139 28.03 -23.69 -13.45
CA ALA A 139 29.09 -22.97 -14.17
C ALA A 139 30.50 -23.46 -13.79
N LEU A 140 30.73 -23.74 -12.50
CA LEU A 140 31.99 -24.32 -12.01
C LEU A 140 32.21 -25.74 -12.56
N LEU A 141 31.19 -26.60 -12.54
CA LEU A 141 31.27 -27.97 -13.08
C LEU A 141 31.52 -27.98 -14.59
N CYS A 142 30.86 -27.09 -15.35
CA CYS A 142 31.14 -26.90 -16.78
C CYS A 142 32.61 -26.54 -17.01
N THR A 143 33.12 -25.57 -16.25
CA THR A 143 34.51 -25.13 -16.34
C THR A 143 35.50 -26.26 -16.00
N GLN A 144 35.17 -27.11 -15.02
CA GLN A 144 35.98 -28.28 -14.66
C GLN A 144 35.96 -29.34 -15.76
N CYS A 145 34.78 -29.66 -16.31
CA CYS A 145 34.66 -30.60 -17.42
C CYS A 145 35.42 -30.13 -18.66
N ASP A 146 35.35 -28.83 -18.99
CA ASP A 146 36.07 -28.26 -20.13
C ASP A 146 37.59 -28.38 -19.97
N LYS A 147 38.11 -28.20 -18.74
CA LYS A 147 39.54 -28.39 -18.43
C LYS A 147 39.99 -29.85 -18.49
N LEU A 148 39.09 -30.79 -18.18
CA LEU A 148 39.37 -32.22 -18.11
C LEU A 148 39.16 -32.94 -19.44
N LYS A 149 38.75 -32.22 -20.49
CA LYS A 149 38.41 -32.80 -21.78
C LYS A 149 39.62 -33.54 -22.37
N PRO A 150 39.54 -34.88 -22.53
CA PRO A 150 40.67 -35.68 -22.97
C PRO A 150 41.03 -35.39 -24.43
N THR A 151 42.33 -35.46 -24.74
CA THR A 151 42.82 -35.51 -26.13
C THR A 151 42.61 -36.91 -26.72
N LYS A 152 42.76 -37.05 -28.05
CA LYS A 152 42.45 -38.29 -28.80
C LYS A 152 43.15 -39.56 -28.28
N ASP A 153 44.27 -39.42 -27.55
CA ASP A 153 45.10 -40.52 -27.04
C ASP A 153 45.17 -40.58 -25.50
N ALA A 154 44.13 -40.09 -24.81
CA ALA A 154 44.14 -40.05 -23.34
C ALA A 154 44.10 -41.45 -22.69
N ASP A 155 44.86 -41.61 -21.60
CA ASP A 155 44.88 -42.83 -20.78
C ASP A 155 43.46 -43.18 -20.28
N PRO A 156 43.04 -44.46 -20.30
CA PRO A 156 41.76 -44.91 -19.77
C PRO A 156 41.38 -44.37 -18.39
N LYS A 157 42.35 -44.11 -17.50
CA LYS A 157 42.07 -43.48 -16.19
C LYS A 157 41.64 -42.02 -16.32
N ALA A 158 42.27 -41.26 -17.22
CA ALA A 158 41.89 -39.87 -17.51
C ALA A 158 40.51 -39.82 -18.19
N GLN A 159 40.23 -40.77 -19.08
CA GLN A 159 38.90 -40.95 -19.70
C GLN A 159 37.82 -41.22 -18.63
N ALA A 160 38.09 -42.14 -17.70
CA ALA A 160 37.15 -42.48 -16.62
C ALA A 160 36.90 -41.31 -15.66
N PHE A 161 37.93 -40.55 -15.31
CA PHE A 161 37.80 -39.35 -14.48
C PHE A 161 36.96 -38.25 -15.15
N TYR A 162 37.21 -38.00 -16.45
CA TYR A 162 36.39 -37.07 -17.24
C TYR A 162 34.92 -37.49 -17.27
N LEU A 163 34.63 -38.77 -17.54
CA LEU A 163 33.26 -39.29 -17.57
C LEU A 163 32.55 -39.13 -16.22
N ALA A 164 33.23 -39.39 -15.11
CA ALA A 164 32.68 -39.21 -13.76
C ALA A 164 32.30 -37.74 -13.48
N GLU A 165 33.16 -36.78 -13.83
CA GLU A 165 32.85 -35.34 -13.68
C GLU A 165 31.75 -34.88 -14.64
N THR A 166 31.71 -35.45 -15.85
CA THR A 166 30.64 -35.15 -16.82
C THR A 166 29.28 -35.65 -16.32
N GLN A 167 29.25 -36.82 -15.67
CA GLN A 167 28.03 -37.35 -15.07
C GLN A 167 27.53 -36.45 -13.93
N LYS A 168 28.41 -35.99 -13.04
CA LYS A 168 28.06 -35.00 -11.99
C LYS A 168 27.52 -33.70 -12.59
N ARG A 169 28.11 -33.22 -13.70
CA ARG A 169 27.62 -32.03 -14.41
C ARG A 169 26.20 -32.23 -14.91
N VAL A 170 25.91 -33.37 -15.55
CA VAL A 170 24.58 -33.69 -16.08
C VAL A 170 23.54 -33.80 -14.95
N GLU A 171 23.88 -34.47 -13.85
CA GLU A 171 23.02 -34.56 -12.67
C GLU A 171 22.71 -33.17 -12.10
N HIS A 172 23.71 -32.29 -12.02
CA HIS A 172 23.52 -30.93 -11.53
C HIS A 172 22.78 -30.01 -12.51
N GLU A 173 22.90 -30.25 -13.81
CA GLU A 173 22.15 -29.54 -14.85
C GLU A 173 20.65 -29.82 -14.77
N LEU A 174 20.27 -31.07 -14.48
CA LEU A 174 18.88 -31.45 -14.20
C LEU A 174 18.34 -30.74 -12.97
N GLU A 175 19.12 -30.70 -11.88
CA GLU A 175 18.74 -30.00 -10.65
C GLU A 175 18.60 -28.48 -10.87
N CYS A 176 19.51 -27.86 -11.64
CA CYS A 176 19.39 -26.46 -12.06
C CYS A 176 18.09 -26.21 -12.84
N THR A 177 17.75 -27.10 -13.77
CA THR A 177 16.51 -27.00 -14.56
C THR A 177 15.29 -27.08 -13.65
N ARG A 178 15.29 -28.02 -12.70
CA ARG A 178 14.22 -28.17 -11.70
C ARG A 178 14.05 -26.91 -10.84
N LEU A 179 15.15 -26.35 -10.33
CA LEU A 179 15.13 -25.14 -9.50
C LEU A 179 14.74 -23.88 -10.28
N ARG A 180 15.03 -23.81 -11.57
CA ARG A 180 14.53 -22.74 -12.45
C ARG A 180 13.01 -22.81 -12.58
N ALA A 181 12.47 -23.98 -12.88
CA ALA A 181 11.03 -24.19 -12.95
C ALA A 181 10.34 -23.88 -11.60
N GLU A 182 10.89 -24.37 -10.48
CA GLU A 182 10.37 -24.06 -9.13
C GLU A 182 10.33 -22.54 -8.85
N PHE A 183 11.36 -21.81 -9.29
CA PHE A 183 11.40 -20.36 -9.14
C PHE A 183 10.39 -19.64 -10.05
N GLU A 184 10.24 -20.08 -11.29
CA GLU A 184 9.27 -19.51 -12.24
C GLU A 184 7.84 -19.73 -11.77
N ASP A 185 7.51 -20.94 -11.31
CA ASP A 185 6.21 -21.27 -10.73
C ASP A 185 5.94 -20.42 -9.48
N ALA A 186 6.89 -20.35 -8.55
CA ALA A 186 6.76 -19.53 -7.34
C ALA A 186 6.62 -18.03 -7.66
N PHE A 187 7.29 -17.56 -8.71
CA PHE A 187 7.18 -16.17 -9.17
C PHE A 187 5.80 -15.88 -9.75
N HIS A 188 5.28 -16.76 -10.60
CA HIS A 188 3.96 -16.62 -11.20
C HIS A 188 2.83 -16.67 -10.16
N ASP A 189 2.94 -17.61 -9.20
CA ASP A 189 2.04 -17.71 -8.06
C ASP A 189 2.09 -16.44 -7.19
N PHE A 190 3.29 -15.93 -6.93
CA PHE A 190 3.46 -14.68 -6.20
C PHE A 190 2.79 -13.52 -6.92
N GLU A 191 3.06 -13.33 -8.21
CA GLU A 191 2.52 -12.22 -9.00
C GLU A 191 0.98 -12.25 -9.03
N THR A 192 0.40 -13.42 -9.28
CA THR A 192 -1.05 -13.60 -9.39
C THR A 192 -1.74 -13.36 -8.04
N ARG A 193 -1.29 -14.04 -6.98
CA ARG A 193 -1.90 -13.92 -5.64
C ARG A 193 -1.70 -12.52 -5.06
N PHE A 194 -0.51 -11.95 -5.24
CA PHE A 194 -0.22 -10.60 -4.77
C PHE A 194 -1.04 -9.55 -5.51
N GLY A 195 -1.16 -9.66 -6.83
CA GLY A 195 -1.97 -8.76 -7.63
C GLY A 195 -3.42 -8.71 -7.16
N ILE A 196 -4.01 -9.88 -6.88
CA ILE A 196 -5.37 -10.00 -6.33
C ILE A 196 -5.45 -9.33 -4.94
N LEU A 197 -4.51 -9.62 -4.04
CA LEU A 197 -4.51 -9.05 -2.69
C LEU A 197 -4.42 -7.51 -2.71
N VAL A 198 -3.56 -6.95 -3.55
CA VAL A 198 -3.43 -5.48 -3.71
C VAL A 198 -4.69 -4.89 -4.30
N TYR A 199 -5.31 -5.55 -5.29
CA TYR A 199 -6.56 -5.11 -5.88
C TYR A 199 -7.70 -5.07 -4.85
N GLU A 200 -7.86 -6.15 -4.07
CA GLU A 200 -8.88 -6.24 -3.03
C GLU A 200 -8.67 -5.20 -1.93
N ASP A 201 -7.41 -5.01 -1.50
CA ASP A 201 -7.03 -3.99 -0.52
C ASP A 201 -7.37 -2.57 -1.01
N MET A 202 -6.99 -2.26 -2.26
CA MET A 202 -7.31 -0.98 -2.89
C MET A 202 -8.82 -0.76 -2.97
N LYS A 203 -9.57 -1.76 -3.42
CA LYS A 203 -11.03 -1.67 -3.56
C LYS A 203 -11.70 -1.37 -2.21
N GLU A 204 -11.35 -2.12 -1.18
CA GLU A 204 -11.95 -1.98 0.15
C GLU A 204 -11.60 -0.64 0.79
N LEU A 205 -10.31 -0.25 0.76
CA LEU A 205 -9.87 1.04 1.31
C LEU A 205 -10.54 2.22 0.61
N MET A 206 -10.66 2.18 -0.72
CA MET A 206 -11.34 3.24 -1.48
C MET A 206 -12.84 3.29 -1.17
N GLU A 207 -13.48 2.15 -1.00
CA GLU A 207 -14.90 2.09 -0.63
C GLU A 207 -15.14 2.71 0.76
N GLN A 208 -14.35 2.33 1.78
CA GLN A 208 -14.50 2.90 3.11
C GLN A 208 -14.15 4.39 3.15
N LEU A 209 -13.09 4.80 2.46
CA LEU A 209 -12.73 6.21 2.35
C LEU A 209 -13.84 7.04 1.72
N HIS A 210 -14.45 6.52 0.64
CA HIS A 210 -15.58 7.18 -0.01
C HIS A 210 -16.78 7.35 0.93
N ARG A 211 -17.08 6.34 1.76
CA ARG A 211 -18.17 6.42 2.76
C ARG A 211 -17.92 7.53 3.78
N VAL A 212 -16.71 7.62 4.33
CA VAL A 212 -16.33 8.68 5.28
C VAL A 212 -16.45 10.06 4.63
N LEU A 213 -15.88 10.24 3.44
CA LEU A 213 -15.93 11.52 2.72
C LEU A 213 -17.38 11.93 2.37
N SER A 214 -18.22 10.96 2.01
CA SER A 214 -19.63 11.21 1.72
C SER A 214 -20.41 11.64 2.97
N ALA A 215 -20.15 11.00 4.11
CA ALA A 215 -20.75 11.37 5.39
C ALA A 215 -20.34 12.79 5.81
N LEU A 216 -19.04 13.12 5.75
CA LEU A 216 -18.55 14.48 6.04
C LEU A 216 -19.13 15.52 5.08
N SER A 217 -19.18 15.21 3.78
CA SER A 217 -19.79 16.09 2.76
C SER A 217 -21.27 16.35 3.04
N TYR A 218 -22.01 15.33 3.51
CA TYR A 218 -23.40 15.50 3.90
C TYR A 218 -23.56 16.50 5.06
N GLN A 219 -22.76 16.38 6.11
CA GLN A 219 -22.84 17.31 7.26
C GLN A 219 -22.51 18.75 6.84
N LEU A 220 -21.49 18.95 6.01
CA LEU A 220 -21.15 20.26 5.46
C LEU A 220 -22.27 20.85 4.61
N ARG A 221 -22.92 20.04 3.76
CA ARG A 221 -24.06 20.49 2.95
C ARG A 221 -25.27 20.87 3.80
N LYS A 222 -25.56 20.13 4.87
CA LYS A 222 -26.63 20.43 5.82
C LYS A 222 -26.40 21.77 6.52
N CYS A 223 -25.16 22.02 6.97
CA CYS A 223 -24.77 23.30 7.57
C CYS A 223 -24.92 24.46 6.55
N LYS A 224 -24.40 24.29 5.33
CA LYS A 224 -24.55 25.30 4.25
C LYS A 224 -26.02 25.61 3.97
N GLY A 225 -26.87 24.59 3.85
CA GLY A 225 -28.30 24.76 3.63
C GLY A 225 -28.98 25.57 4.74
N SER A 226 -28.62 25.29 5.99
CA SER A 226 -29.16 26.00 7.16
C SER A 226 -28.74 27.48 7.18
N LEU A 227 -27.50 27.79 6.80
CA LEU A 227 -27.02 29.17 6.68
C LEU A 227 -27.73 29.93 5.54
N LEU A 228 -27.95 29.28 4.40
CA LEU A 228 -28.61 29.90 3.24
C LEU A 228 -30.11 30.13 3.42
N ALA A 229 -30.76 29.34 4.27
CA ALA A 229 -32.18 29.54 4.61
C ALA A 229 -32.42 30.84 5.39
N GLY A 230 -31.36 31.47 5.92
CA GLY A 230 -31.44 32.73 6.68
C GLY A 230 -32.00 32.55 8.09
N PRO A 231 -31.96 33.60 8.92
CA PRO A 231 -32.55 33.58 10.26
C PRO A 231 -34.04 33.28 10.19
N ALA A 232 -34.47 32.18 10.83
CA ALA A 232 -35.87 32.02 11.19
C ALA A 232 -36.23 33.10 12.22
N ILE A 233 -36.84 34.19 11.77
CA ILE A 233 -37.36 35.23 12.66
C ILE A 233 -38.55 34.61 13.39
N PRO A 234 -38.54 34.52 14.73
CA PRO A 234 -39.71 34.09 15.49
C PRO A 234 -40.89 35.02 15.14
N GLN A 235 -42.04 34.46 14.77
CA GLN A 235 -43.23 35.23 14.39
C GLN A 235 -43.66 36.26 15.44
N SER A 236 -43.26 36.10 16.70
CA SER A 236 -43.52 37.07 17.78
C SER A 236 -42.83 38.43 17.58
N LEU A 237 -41.76 38.52 16.77
CA LEU A 237 -41.09 39.78 16.45
C LEU A 237 -41.60 40.44 15.14
N ALA A 238 -42.33 39.69 14.31
CA ALA A 238 -42.92 40.21 13.07
C ALA A 238 -44.20 41.03 13.30
N VAL A 239 -44.79 40.95 14.49
CA VAL A 239 -46.03 41.68 14.87
C VAL A 239 -45.72 43.06 15.49
N MET A 240 -44.45 43.40 15.69
CA MET A 240 -44.02 44.72 16.22
C MET A 240 -43.35 45.62 15.17
N ALA A 241 -43.41 45.27 13.88
CA ALA A 241 -42.92 46.08 12.76
C ALA A 241 -44.06 46.69 11.97
#